data_AF-A0A1Y4NK09-F1
#
_entry.id   AF-A0A1Y4NK09-F1
#
_cell.length_a   1.000
_cell.length_b   1.000
_cell.length_c   1.000
_cell.angle_alpha   90.00
_cell.angle_beta   90.00
_cell.angle_gamma   90.00
#
_symmetry.space_group_name_H-M   'P 1'
#
loop_
_entity.id
_entity.type
_entity.pdbx_description
1 polymer ?
#
loop_
_entity_poly.entity_id
_entity_poly.type
_entity_poly.pdbx_seq_one_letter_code
_entity_poly.pdbx_strand_id
1 'polypeptide(L)'
;MDLKSFISKINSTLDDFERSGREYELQKQAAFAEKFSSASDKFINGYGTDFHCSDEQFSRFLQALSIDKIGSVFSLDKKRFCMKIRSSKDINKIYKTTLSGCTCSDFITRKVPCKHMYRLALELNIITSSWDISGIPKDLKSAIDSLVYPDLSDFLFLLHNNPGCGLFRVKSGIDISLFSELGLLRLAQSETDYFRILDKHYSRGDLFTSLSTYRYPIDIELNSSTTKLAMLSYLVHKLPDLSRRLCRKYRYVSYPTTVYDNRELILRYYDRYIID
;
A
#
# COMPACT_ATOMS: atom_id res chain seq x y z
N MET A 1 -58.56 -16.81 -50.65
CA MET A 1 -57.33 -16.52 -49.88
C MET A 1 -56.88 -17.84 -49.26
N ASP A 2 -55.69 -18.32 -49.58
CA ASP A 2 -55.19 -19.61 -49.09
C ASP A 2 -54.81 -19.49 -47.60
N LEU A 3 -55.39 -20.36 -46.78
CA LEU A 3 -55.18 -20.43 -45.32
C LEU A 3 -53.70 -20.63 -44.99
N LYS A 4 -52.95 -21.36 -45.82
CA LYS A 4 -51.50 -21.54 -45.63
C LYS A 4 -50.73 -20.23 -45.79
N SER A 5 -51.09 -19.41 -46.77
CA SER A 5 -50.43 -18.11 -47.00
C SER A 5 -50.73 -17.11 -45.86
N PHE A 6 -51.93 -17.20 -45.27
CA PHE A 6 -52.31 -16.37 -44.14
C PHE A 6 -51.55 -16.74 -42.86
N ILE A 7 -51.46 -18.05 -42.55
CA ILE A 7 -50.68 -18.56 -41.41
C ILE A 7 -49.18 -18.22 -41.57
N SER A 8 -48.64 -18.35 -42.78
CA SER A 8 -47.23 -17.98 -43.07
C SER A 8 -46.93 -16.51 -42.78
N LYS A 9 -47.83 -15.58 -43.13
CA LYS A 9 -47.68 -14.15 -42.82
C LYS A 9 -47.77 -13.84 -41.33
N ILE A 10 -48.63 -14.55 -40.60
CA ILE A 10 -48.73 -14.41 -39.14
C ILE A 10 -47.41 -14.85 -38.49
N ASN A 11 -46.89 -16.02 -38.88
CA ASN A 11 -45.64 -16.54 -38.35
C ASN A 11 -44.46 -15.61 -38.64
N SER A 12 -44.35 -15.06 -39.87
CA SER A 12 -43.26 -14.11 -40.16
C SER A 12 -43.38 -12.82 -39.34
N THR A 13 -44.60 -12.33 -39.11
CA THR A 13 -44.84 -11.14 -38.29
C THR A 13 -44.49 -11.40 -36.82
N LEU A 14 -44.80 -12.58 -36.29
CA LEU A 14 -44.39 -13.02 -34.96
C LEU A 14 -42.87 -13.10 -34.84
N ASP A 15 -42.20 -13.71 -35.82
CA ASP A 15 -40.73 -13.82 -35.85
C ASP A 15 -40.04 -12.43 -35.85
N ASP A 16 -40.59 -11.48 -36.61
CA ASP A 16 -40.09 -10.11 -36.66
C ASP A 16 -40.33 -9.34 -35.35
N PHE A 17 -41.47 -9.57 -34.69
CA PHE A 17 -41.74 -9.03 -33.34
C PHE A 17 -40.79 -9.60 -32.30
N GLU A 18 -40.55 -10.92 -32.32
CA GLU A 18 -39.57 -11.54 -31.43
C GLU A 18 -38.15 -11.03 -31.68
N ARG A 19 -37.76 -10.88 -32.94
CA ARG A 19 -36.45 -10.31 -33.31
C ARG A 19 -36.31 -8.89 -32.79
N SER A 20 -37.31 -8.05 -33.02
CA SER A 20 -37.33 -6.65 -32.54
C SER A 20 -37.31 -6.57 -31.00
N GLY A 21 -38.02 -7.47 -30.32
CA GLY A 21 -37.99 -7.60 -28.87
C GLY A 21 -36.61 -7.96 -28.33
N ARG A 22 -35.95 -8.95 -28.94
CA ARG A 22 -34.57 -9.34 -28.61
C ARG A 22 -33.58 -8.19 -28.85
N GLU A 23 -33.70 -7.49 -29.97
CA GLU A 23 -32.86 -6.33 -30.29
C GLU A 23 -33.02 -5.20 -29.27
N TYR A 24 -34.26 -4.89 -28.87
CA TYR A 24 -34.54 -3.89 -27.84
C TYR A 24 -33.95 -4.27 -26.47
N GLU A 25 -34.04 -5.54 -26.08
CA GLU A 25 -33.43 -6.03 -24.84
C GLU A 25 -31.90 -5.95 -24.88
N LEU A 26 -31.28 -6.31 -26.00
CA LEU A 26 -29.83 -6.19 -26.20
C LEU A 26 -29.39 -4.72 -26.13
N GLN A 27 -30.09 -3.80 -26.78
CA GLN A 27 -29.80 -2.37 -26.70
C GLN A 27 -29.91 -1.84 -25.27
N LYS A 28 -30.93 -2.27 -24.52
CA LYS A 28 -31.11 -1.88 -23.12
C LYS A 28 -30.00 -2.43 -22.22
N GLN A 29 -29.54 -3.65 -22.45
CA GLN A 29 -28.41 -4.24 -21.73
C GLN A 29 -27.10 -3.51 -22.06
N ALA A 30 -26.86 -3.21 -23.34
CA ALA A 30 -25.69 -2.45 -23.78
C ALA A 30 -25.65 -1.05 -23.18
N ALA A 31 -26.77 -0.31 -23.24
CA ALA A 31 -26.89 1.02 -22.64
C ALA A 31 -26.68 0.99 -21.11
N PHE A 32 -27.18 -0.06 -20.43
CA PHE A 32 -26.92 -0.24 -19.01
C PHE A 32 -25.43 -0.52 -18.73
N ALA A 33 -24.79 -1.39 -19.51
CA ALA A 33 -23.38 -1.75 -19.36
C ALA A 33 -22.45 -0.54 -19.58
N GLU A 34 -22.72 0.26 -20.61
CA GLU A 34 -21.98 1.50 -20.88
C GLU A 34 -22.13 2.49 -19.72
N LYS A 35 -23.36 2.71 -19.25
CA LYS A 35 -23.65 3.59 -18.12
C LYS A 35 -22.98 3.09 -16.84
N PHE A 36 -22.97 1.78 -16.58
CA PHE A 36 -22.31 1.18 -15.43
C PHE A 36 -20.79 1.37 -15.51
N SER A 37 -20.19 1.08 -16.67
CA SER A 37 -18.76 1.26 -16.92
C SER A 37 -18.33 2.72 -16.72
N SER A 38 -19.06 3.67 -17.30
CA SER A 38 -18.77 5.10 -17.14
C SER A 38 -18.91 5.57 -15.69
N ALA A 39 -19.92 5.10 -14.96
CA ALA A 39 -20.10 5.46 -13.56
C ALA A 39 -19.03 4.83 -12.64
N SER A 40 -18.62 3.60 -12.94
CA SER A 40 -17.54 2.87 -12.27
C SER A 40 -16.21 3.60 -12.46
N ASP A 41 -15.85 3.91 -13.71
CA ASP A 41 -14.61 4.61 -14.04
C ASP A 41 -14.55 6.00 -13.40
N LYS A 42 -15.63 6.78 -13.46
CA LYS A 42 -15.71 8.07 -12.76
C LYS A 42 -15.55 7.95 -11.26
N PHE A 43 -16.06 6.88 -10.65
CA PHE A 43 -15.88 6.67 -9.21
C PHE A 43 -14.43 6.36 -8.87
N ILE A 44 -13.77 5.49 -9.64
CA ILE A 44 -12.40 4.99 -9.38
C ILE A 44 -11.34 6.02 -9.77
N ASN A 45 -11.49 6.66 -10.94
CA ASN A 45 -10.46 7.47 -11.58
C ASN A 45 -10.83 8.96 -11.66
N GLY A 46 -12.08 9.33 -11.39
CA GLY A 46 -12.60 10.69 -11.61
C GLY A 46 -12.11 11.75 -10.61
N TYR A 47 -11.32 11.37 -9.60
CA TYR A 47 -10.83 12.26 -8.55
C TYR A 47 -9.32 12.55 -8.62
N GLY A 48 -8.63 12.02 -9.64
CA GLY A 48 -7.19 12.15 -9.82
C GLY A 48 -6.40 10.93 -9.33
N THR A 49 -5.13 10.87 -9.73
CA THR A 49 -4.22 9.76 -9.41
C THR A 49 -4.06 9.60 -7.90
N ASP A 50 -4.12 8.35 -7.42
CA ASP A 50 -3.96 7.96 -6.01
C ASP A 50 -4.90 8.64 -5.02
N PHE A 51 -5.98 9.28 -5.49
CA PHE A 51 -6.91 9.99 -4.64
C PHE A 51 -7.48 9.12 -3.52
N HIS A 52 -7.88 7.89 -3.87
CA HIS A 52 -8.43 6.92 -2.92
C HIS A 52 -7.40 6.39 -1.92
N CYS A 53 -6.10 6.61 -2.17
CA CYS A 53 -4.99 6.19 -1.31
C CYS A 53 -4.66 7.21 -0.21
N SER A 54 -5.29 8.40 -0.19
CA SER A 54 -5.12 9.40 0.87
C SER A 54 -5.63 8.90 2.24
N ASP A 55 -5.10 9.44 3.35
CA ASP A 55 -5.44 9.01 4.71
C ASP A 55 -6.94 9.07 4.99
N GLU A 56 -7.58 10.16 4.57
CA GLU A 56 -9.01 10.34 4.82
C GLU A 56 -9.85 9.38 3.98
N GLN A 57 -9.45 9.11 2.74
CA GLN A 57 -10.14 8.15 1.88
C GLN A 57 -9.95 6.71 2.35
N PHE A 58 -8.73 6.37 2.79
CA PHE A 58 -8.42 5.11 3.42
C PHE A 58 -9.31 4.86 4.64
N SER A 59 -9.40 5.82 5.56
CA SER A 59 -10.27 5.73 6.73
C SER A 59 -11.76 5.57 6.34
N ARG A 60 -12.24 6.31 5.34
CA ARG A 60 -13.63 6.21 4.87
C ARG A 60 -13.96 4.86 4.26
N PHE A 61 -13.04 4.28 3.49
CA PHE A 61 -13.21 2.94 2.93
C PHE A 61 -13.28 1.89 4.05
N LEU A 62 -12.38 1.94 5.03
CA LEU A 62 -12.44 1.04 6.19
C LEU A 62 -13.76 1.17 6.97
N GLN A 63 -14.26 2.40 7.13
CA GLN A 63 -15.57 2.63 7.74
C GLN A 63 -16.75 2.09 6.92
N ALA A 64 -16.59 1.90 5.60
CA ALA A 64 -17.60 1.30 4.75
C ALA A 64 -17.67 -0.23 4.89
N LEU A 65 -16.55 -0.85 5.26
CA LEU A 65 -16.46 -2.28 5.55
C LEU A 65 -17.07 -2.62 6.93
N SER A 66 -17.00 -1.71 7.89
CA SER A 66 -17.53 -1.88 9.24
C SER A 66 -19.06 -1.65 9.31
N ILE A 67 -19.79 -2.68 9.74
CA ILE A 67 -21.27 -2.68 9.84
C ILE A 67 -21.75 -1.66 10.89
N ASP A 68 -21.06 -1.63 12.02
CA ASP A 68 -21.28 -0.73 13.16
C ASP A 68 -21.07 0.75 12.78
N LYS A 69 -20.09 1.06 11.92
CA LYS A 69 -19.82 2.44 11.48
C LYS A 69 -20.69 2.90 10.32
N ILE A 70 -21.11 2.01 9.43
CA ILE A 70 -21.87 2.39 8.23
C ILE A 70 -23.36 2.62 8.51
N GLY A 71 -23.94 1.88 9.46
CA GLY A 71 -25.39 1.83 9.69
C GLY A 71 -26.06 0.72 8.89
N SER A 72 -27.39 0.77 8.72
CA SER A 72 -28.12 -0.28 8.02
C SER A 72 -28.53 0.13 6.60
N VAL A 73 -28.27 -0.75 5.62
CA VAL A 73 -28.72 -0.58 4.24
C VAL A 73 -30.24 -0.76 4.22
N PHE A 74 -30.95 0.33 3.89
CA PHE A 74 -32.41 0.35 3.86
C PHE A 74 -32.97 -0.04 2.49
N SER A 75 -32.30 0.37 1.41
CA SER A 75 -32.68 -0.01 0.04
C SER A 75 -31.52 0.17 -0.93
N LEU A 76 -31.38 -0.72 -1.91
CA LEU A 76 -30.40 -0.66 -3.01
C LEU A 76 -31.11 -0.73 -4.37
N ASP A 77 -30.87 0.25 -5.23
CA ASP A 77 -31.31 0.25 -6.63
C ASP A 77 -30.10 0.16 -7.55
N LYS A 78 -29.82 -1.07 -8.01
CA LYS A 78 -28.70 -1.37 -8.91
C LYS A 78 -28.87 -0.77 -10.31
N LYS A 79 -30.09 -0.43 -10.75
CA LYS A 79 -30.34 0.17 -12.08
C LYS A 79 -30.04 1.66 -12.08
N ARG A 80 -30.30 2.32 -10.95
CA ARG A 80 -30.06 3.76 -10.75
C ARG A 80 -28.74 4.07 -10.05
N PHE A 81 -27.99 3.05 -9.64
CA PHE A 81 -26.75 3.18 -8.86
C PHE A 81 -26.96 4.06 -7.62
N CYS A 82 -28.01 3.76 -6.86
CA CYS A 82 -28.32 4.50 -5.66
C CYS A 82 -28.69 3.59 -4.50
N MET A 83 -28.41 4.07 -3.30
CA MET A 83 -28.70 3.36 -2.06
C MET A 83 -29.20 4.34 -1.00
N LYS A 84 -30.06 3.83 -0.11
CA LYS A 84 -30.48 4.51 1.11
C LYS A 84 -29.87 3.78 2.30
N ILE A 85 -29.17 4.52 3.15
CA ILE A 85 -28.57 4.00 4.38
C ILE A 85 -29.18 4.73 5.56
N ARG A 86 -29.63 3.98 6.57
CA ARG A 86 -30.04 4.53 7.84
C ARG A 86 -28.81 4.74 8.72
N SER A 87 -28.67 5.93 9.29
CA SER A 87 -27.52 6.32 10.11
C SER A 87 -27.35 5.39 11.32
N SER A 88 -26.10 5.01 11.62
CA SER A 88 -25.76 4.26 12.83
C SER A 88 -25.95 5.05 14.13
N LYS A 89 -25.98 6.39 14.05
CA LYS A 89 -26.11 7.28 15.21
C LYS A 89 -27.53 7.79 15.45
N ASP A 90 -28.38 7.75 14.42
CA ASP A 90 -29.72 8.34 14.47
C ASP A 90 -30.65 7.56 13.55
N ILE A 91 -31.54 6.77 14.15
CA ILE A 91 -32.45 5.87 13.45
C ILE A 91 -33.42 6.60 12.50
N ASN A 92 -33.71 7.89 12.77
CA ASN A 92 -34.62 8.70 11.95
C ASN A 92 -33.95 9.30 10.73
N LYS A 93 -32.61 9.26 10.66
CA LYS A 93 -31.84 9.89 9.59
C LYS A 93 -31.47 8.88 8.52
N ILE A 94 -31.95 9.14 7.30
CA ILE A 94 -31.66 8.33 6.11
C ILE A 94 -30.80 9.14 5.13
N TYR A 95 -29.63 8.61 4.81
CA TYR A 95 -28.76 9.14 3.77
C TYR A 95 -29.10 8.52 2.43
N LYS A 96 -29.24 9.35 1.39
CA LYS A 96 -29.32 8.92 -0.01
C LYS A 96 -27.93 9.05 -0.61
N THR A 97 -27.43 8.00 -1.27
CA THR A 97 -26.11 7.99 -1.88
C THR A 97 -26.17 7.45 -3.29
N THR A 98 -25.36 8.03 -4.16
CA THR A 98 -25.02 7.56 -5.52
C THR A 98 -23.49 7.46 -5.61
N LEU A 99 -22.96 7.04 -6.75
CA LEU A 99 -21.51 7.03 -7.00
C LEU A 99 -20.92 8.45 -7.18
N SER A 100 -21.76 9.45 -7.41
CA SER A 100 -21.34 10.85 -7.63
C SER A 100 -21.70 11.78 -6.47
N GLY A 101 -22.44 11.31 -5.47
CA GLY A 101 -22.73 12.12 -4.30
C GLY A 101 -23.53 11.45 -3.20
N CYS A 102 -23.57 12.11 -2.04
CA CYS A 102 -24.28 11.64 -0.86
C CYS A 102 -24.93 12.79 -0.10
N THR A 103 -26.09 12.55 0.52
CA THR A 103 -26.76 13.54 1.37
C THR A 103 -26.21 13.58 2.81
N CYS A 104 -25.13 12.87 3.11
CA CYS A 104 -24.49 12.95 4.43
C CYS A 104 -23.66 14.24 4.56
N SER A 105 -23.44 14.68 5.79
CA SER A 105 -22.66 15.89 6.07
C SER A 105 -21.22 15.81 5.56
N ASP A 106 -20.57 14.63 5.65
CA ASP A 106 -19.19 14.45 5.17
C ASP A 106 -19.06 14.78 3.68
N PHE A 107 -19.96 14.27 2.83
CA PHE A 107 -19.97 14.61 1.41
C PHE A 107 -20.41 16.05 1.16
N ILE A 108 -21.46 16.53 1.84
CA ILE A 108 -21.97 17.90 1.64
C ILE A 108 -20.86 18.93 1.88
N THR A 109 -20.05 18.73 2.93
CA THR A 109 -18.96 19.64 3.28
C THR A 109 -17.75 19.46 2.37
N ARG A 110 -17.31 18.22 2.11
CA ARG A 110 -16.01 17.98 1.46
C ARG A 110 -16.08 17.76 -0.04
N LYS A 111 -17.26 17.43 -0.58
CA LYS A 111 -17.52 17.13 -2.00
C LYS A 111 -16.63 16.03 -2.59
N VAL A 112 -16.21 15.09 -1.75
CA VAL A 112 -15.41 13.92 -2.12
C VAL A 112 -16.07 12.64 -1.61
N PRO A 113 -15.75 11.45 -2.17
CA PRO A 113 -16.29 10.17 -1.73
C PRO A 113 -16.30 10.05 -0.21
N CYS A 114 -17.47 9.72 0.32
CA CYS A 114 -17.67 9.41 1.73
C CYS A 114 -17.82 7.89 1.93
N LYS A 115 -17.80 7.42 3.18
CA LYS A 115 -17.98 5.99 3.48
C LYS A 115 -19.24 5.36 2.87
N HIS A 116 -20.33 6.12 2.72
CA HIS A 116 -21.58 5.62 2.11
C HIS A 116 -21.43 5.37 0.61
N MET A 117 -20.62 6.19 -0.07
CA MET A 117 -20.34 6.03 -1.50
C MET A 117 -19.44 4.80 -1.71
N TYR A 118 -18.44 4.58 -0.86
CA TYR A 118 -17.68 3.33 -0.86
C TYR A 118 -18.55 2.11 -0.57
N ARG A 119 -19.50 2.22 0.38
CA ARG A 119 -20.45 1.12 0.64
C ARG A 119 -21.28 0.81 -0.59
N LEU A 120 -21.77 1.82 -1.30
CA LEU A 120 -22.49 1.61 -2.55
C LEU A 120 -21.62 0.92 -3.61
N ALA A 121 -20.38 1.36 -3.77
CA ALA A 121 -19.45 0.77 -4.74
C ALA A 121 -19.18 -0.72 -4.44
N LEU A 122 -19.08 -1.10 -3.16
CA LEU A 122 -18.98 -2.50 -2.71
C LEU A 122 -20.26 -3.29 -3.08
N GLU A 123 -21.45 -2.78 -2.76
CA GLU A 123 -22.74 -3.44 -3.06
C GLU A 123 -23.01 -3.60 -4.56
N LEU A 124 -22.38 -2.75 -5.38
CA LEU A 124 -22.43 -2.80 -6.85
C LEU A 124 -21.30 -3.63 -7.47
N ASN A 125 -20.38 -4.18 -6.68
CA ASN A 125 -19.17 -4.88 -7.14
C ASN A 125 -18.27 -4.04 -8.07
N ILE A 126 -18.25 -2.71 -7.86
CA ILE A 126 -17.31 -1.81 -8.54
C ILE A 126 -15.92 -1.93 -7.92
N ILE A 127 -15.89 -2.13 -6.60
CA ILE A 127 -14.70 -2.41 -5.79
C ILE A 127 -14.97 -3.60 -4.88
N THR A 128 -13.92 -4.24 -4.39
CA THR A 128 -14.00 -5.35 -3.43
C THR A 128 -13.52 -4.91 -2.05
N SER A 129 -13.76 -5.74 -1.02
CA SER A 129 -13.17 -5.54 0.30
C SER A 129 -11.64 -5.63 0.31
N SER A 130 -11.08 -6.30 -0.69
CA SER A 130 -9.64 -6.43 -0.95
C SER A 130 -9.09 -5.38 -1.91
N TRP A 131 -9.88 -4.35 -2.25
CA TRP A 131 -9.42 -3.29 -3.14
C TRP A 131 -8.23 -2.56 -2.53
N ASP A 132 -7.12 -2.55 -3.26
CA ASP A 132 -5.88 -1.95 -2.80
C ASP A 132 -5.96 -0.42 -2.91
N ILE A 133 -6.14 0.20 -1.75
CA ILE A 133 -6.07 1.65 -1.56
C ILE A 133 -4.93 2.02 -0.60
N SER A 134 -3.93 1.14 -0.48
CA SER A 134 -2.78 1.35 0.41
C SER A 134 -1.94 2.55 -0.05
N GLY A 135 -1.90 2.81 -1.36
CA GLY A 135 -0.97 3.75 -1.99
C GLY A 135 0.48 3.24 -2.03
N ILE A 136 0.74 2.03 -1.54
CA ILE A 136 2.08 1.46 -1.49
C ILE A 136 2.45 0.98 -2.91
N PRO A 137 3.67 1.30 -3.40
CA PRO A 137 4.13 0.78 -4.68
C PRO A 137 3.99 -0.74 -4.76
N LYS A 138 3.47 -1.24 -5.89
CA LYS A 138 3.09 -2.65 -6.06
C LYS A 138 4.20 -3.64 -5.68
N ASP A 139 5.43 -3.38 -6.11
CA ASP A 139 6.57 -4.29 -5.84
C ASP A 139 6.94 -4.29 -4.36
N LEU A 140 6.90 -3.12 -3.71
CA LEU A 140 7.12 -2.99 -2.28
C LEU A 140 6.01 -3.69 -1.48
N LYS A 141 4.76 -3.51 -1.89
CA LYS A 141 3.62 -4.19 -1.27
C LYS A 141 3.73 -5.71 -1.43
N SER A 142 4.11 -6.20 -2.61
CA SER A 142 4.32 -7.62 -2.87
C SER A 142 5.44 -8.20 -2.00
N ALA A 143 6.53 -7.45 -1.77
CA ALA A 143 7.60 -7.86 -0.87
C ALA A 143 7.10 -7.99 0.58
N ILE A 144 6.31 -7.02 1.07
CA ILE A 144 5.75 -7.05 2.43
C ILE A 144 4.68 -8.14 2.57
N ASP A 145 3.79 -8.30 1.59
CA ASP A 145 2.75 -9.35 1.58
C ASP A 145 3.34 -10.77 1.55
N SER A 146 4.61 -10.93 1.17
CA SER A 146 5.29 -12.23 1.18
C SER A 146 5.80 -12.65 2.56
N LEU A 147 5.82 -11.72 3.53
CA LEU A 147 6.26 -11.99 4.89
C LEU A 147 5.22 -12.83 5.64
N VAL A 148 5.68 -13.81 6.41
CA VAL A 148 4.84 -14.45 7.43
C VAL A 148 4.67 -13.51 8.62
N TYR A 149 3.65 -13.76 9.44
CA TYR A 149 3.28 -12.85 10.54
C TYR A 149 4.43 -12.46 11.49
N PRO A 150 5.30 -13.38 11.96
CA PRO A 150 6.45 -12.99 12.79
C PRO A 150 7.39 -11.99 12.11
N ASP A 151 7.71 -12.22 10.83
CA ASP A 151 8.61 -11.37 10.07
C ASP A 151 7.96 -10.01 9.75
N LEU A 152 6.66 -10.01 9.43
CA LEU A 152 5.89 -8.78 9.26
C LEU A 152 5.90 -7.94 10.55
N SER A 153 5.67 -8.58 11.69
CA SER A 153 5.71 -7.91 13.01
C SER A 153 7.09 -7.33 13.32
N ASP A 154 8.16 -8.09 13.07
CA ASP A 154 9.53 -7.61 13.23
C ASP A 154 9.84 -6.42 12.30
N PHE A 155 9.41 -6.49 11.03
CA PHE A 155 9.60 -5.39 10.08
C PHE A 155 8.86 -4.12 10.51
N LEU A 156 7.61 -4.25 10.95
CA LEU A 156 6.82 -3.12 11.44
C LEU A 156 7.40 -2.55 12.75
N PHE A 157 7.88 -3.42 13.64
CA PHE A 157 8.63 -3.00 14.83
C PHE A 157 9.85 -2.15 14.45
N LEU A 158 10.62 -2.56 13.44
CA LEU A 158 11.76 -1.76 12.95
C LEU A 158 11.30 -0.39 12.44
N LEU A 159 10.23 -0.34 11.63
CA LEU A 159 9.71 0.91 11.06
C LEU A 159 9.24 1.88 12.14
N HIS A 160 8.52 1.39 13.16
CA HIS A 160 8.08 2.18 14.31
C HIS A 160 9.26 2.77 15.09
N ASN A 161 10.26 1.94 15.40
CA ASN A 161 11.34 2.33 16.30
C ASN A 161 12.52 3.06 15.64
N ASN A 162 12.59 3.09 14.32
CA ASN A 162 13.70 3.69 13.57
C ASN A 162 13.20 4.60 12.44
N PRO A 163 12.47 5.69 12.70
CA PRO A 163 11.83 6.50 11.65
C PRO A 163 12.78 7.29 10.74
N GLY A 164 14.09 7.31 11.03
CA GLY A 164 15.06 8.10 10.28
C GLY A 164 15.55 7.43 8.98
N CYS A 165 16.07 8.24 8.06
CA CYS A 165 16.73 7.77 6.83
C CYS A 165 18.17 7.26 7.04
N GLY A 166 18.67 7.30 8.28
CA GLY A 166 20.04 6.95 8.65
C GLY A 166 20.25 5.46 8.93
N LEU A 167 21.50 5.10 9.17
CA LEU A 167 21.85 3.77 9.67
C LEU A 167 21.32 3.58 11.10
N PHE A 168 20.70 2.42 11.34
CA PHE A 168 20.28 1.99 12.66
C PHE A 168 20.73 0.56 12.94
N ARG A 169 20.82 0.22 14.23
CA ARG A 169 21.27 -1.09 14.69
C ARG A 169 20.07 -2.01 14.89
N VAL A 170 20.12 -3.20 14.31
CA VAL A 170 19.11 -4.24 14.51
C VAL A 170 19.52 -5.16 15.66
N LYS A 171 18.59 -5.48 16.56
CA LYS A 171 18.82 -6.44 17.66
C LYS A 171 19.02 -7.86 17.14
N SER A 172 19.58 -8.73 17.98
CA SER A 172 19.61 -10.17 17.71
C SER A 172 18.18 -10.72 17.66
N GLY A 173 17.95 -11.73 16.81
CA GLY A 173 16.65 -12.38 16.65
C GLY A 173 15.94 -12.01 15.36
N ILE A 174 16.13 -10.79 14.85
CA ILE A 174 15.50 -10.33 13.61
C ILE A 174 16.32 -10.79 12.40
N ASP A 175 15.69 -11.42 11.41
CA ASP A 175 16.34 -11.89 10.18
C ASP A 175 16.57 -10.75 9.17
N ILE A 176 17.75 -10.14 9.26
CA ILE A 176 18.17 -9.09 8.33
C ILE A 176 18.41 -9.64 6.93
N SER A 177 18.80 -10.90 6.78
CA SER A 177 19.11 -11.48 5.46
C SER A 177 17.84 -11.55 4.64
N LEU A 178 16.75 -12.08 5.23
CA LEU A 178 15.42 -12.10 4.62
C LEU A 178 14.99 -10.70 4.15
N PHE A 179 15.01 -9.71 5.04
CA PHE A 179 14.60 -8.36 4.70
C PHE A 179 15.50 -7.70 3.65
N SER A 180 16.79 -8.04 3.63
CA SER A 180 17.71 -7.56 2.61
C SER A 180 17.45 -8.20 1.25
N GLU A 181 17.12 -9.49 1.22
CA GLU A 181 16.79 -10.23 0.00
C GLU A 181 15.48 -9.74 -0.62
N LEU A 182 14.50 -9.38 0.22
CA LEU A 182 13.23 -8.77 -0.20
C LEU A 182 13.35 -7.27 -0.53
N GLY A 183 14.53 -6.67 -0.39
CA GLY A 183 14.74 -5.25 -0.65
C GLY A 183 14.02 -4.33 0.35
N LEU A 184 13.69 -4.82 1.54
CA LEU A 184 13.07 -4.07 2.64
C LEU A 184 14.11 -3.39 3.53
N LEU A 185 15.33 -3.93 3.59
CA LEU A 185 16.47 -3.34 4.28
C LEU A 185 17.71 -3.32 3.38
N ARG A 186 18.59 -2.36 3.62
CA ARG A 186 19.92 -2.29 3.03
C ARG A 186 20.98 -2.50 4.10
N LEU A 187 21.87 -3.48 3.88
CA LEU A 187 23.06 -3.67 4.71
C LEU A 187 24.04 -2.49 4.57
N ALA A 188 24.72 -2.16 5.66
CA ALA A 188 25.86 -1.24 5.63
C ALA A 188 26.95 -1.77 4.67
N GLN A 189 27.27 -0.99 3.63
CA GLN A 189 28.14 -1.45 2.55
C GLN A 189 29.05 -0.37 1.94
N SER A 190 28.85 0.90 2.26
CA SER A 190 29.67 2.01 1.75
C SER A 190 30.78 2.41 2.72
N GLU A 191 31.80 3.13 2.21
CA GLU A 191 32.83 3.75 3.06
C GLU A 191 32.21 4.63 4.15
N THR A 192 31.19 5.41 3.81
CA THR A 192 30.47 6.27 4.76
C THR A 192 29.74 5.46 5.83
N ASP A 193 29.15 4.31 5.46
CA ASP A 193 28.50 3.42 6.43
C ASP A 193 29.54 2.88 7.43
N TYR A 194 30.63 2.31 6.91
CA TYR A 194 31.69 1.73 7.73
C TYR A 194 32.35 2.79 8.61
N PHE A 195 32.58 3.99 8.08
CA PHE A 195 33.12 5.11 8.84
C PHE A 195 32.24 5.40 10.07
N ARG A 196 30.93 5.55 9.87
CA ARG A 196 29.97 5.85 10.96
C ARG A 196 29.92 4.73 12.01
N ILE A 197 29.98 3.48 11.57
CA ILE A 197 29.95 2.33 12.49
C ILE A 197 31.25 2.24 13.29
N LEU A 198 32.40 2.32 12.62
CA LEU A 198 33.71 2.25 13.26
C LEU A 198 33.91 3.43 14.21
N ASP A 199 33.56 4.65 13.81
CA ASP A 199 33.67 5.82 14.67
C ASP A 199 32.82 5.67 15.94
N LYS A 200 31.62 5.09 15.82
CA LYS A 200 30.74 4.88 16.96
C LYS A 200 31.22 3.80 17.92
N HIS A 201 31.86 2.74 17.43
CA HIS A 201 32.11 1.53 18.23
C HIS A 201 33.58 1.23 18.54
N TYR A 202 34.52 1.88 17.86
CA TYR A 202 35.94 1.69 18.08
C TYR A 202 36.57 2.94 18.67
N SER A 203 37.29 2.77 19.78
CA SER A 203 38.20 3.81 20.27
C SER A 203 39.43 3.92 19.36
N ARG A 204 40.20 5.00 19.53
CA ARG A 204 41.50 5.13 18.85
C ARG A 204 42.41 3.92 19.13
N GLY A 205 42.42 3.42 20.36
CA GLY A 205 43.21 2.25 20.76
C GLY A 205 42.77 0.97 20.04
N ASP A 206 41.46 0.75 19.91
CA ASP A 206 40.93 -0.43 19.21
C ASP A 206 41.29 -0.41 17.72
N LEU A 207 41.23 0.76 17.09
CA LEU A 207 41.64 0.94 15.69
C LEU A 207 43.15 0.70 15.53
N PHE A 208 43.96 1.19 16.48
CA PHE A 208 45.41 0.98 16.48
C PHE A 208 45.76 -0.49 16.56
N THR A 209 45.15 -1.21 17.49
CA THR A 209 45.32 -2.66 17.62
C THR A 209 44.88 -3.38 16.34
N SER A 210 43.71 -3.02 15.79
CA SER A 210 43.17 -3.65 14.57
C SER A 210 44.06 -3.46 13.35
N LEU A 211 44.68 -2.28 13.17
CA LEU A 211 45.61 -2.01 12.07
C LEU A 211 46.99 -2.62 12.31
N SER A 212 47.53 -2.52 13.54
CA SER A 212 48.86 -3.05 13.88
C SER A 212 48.94 -4.58 13.81
N THR A 213 47.82 -5.26 14.05
CA THR A 213 47.71 -6.73 13.95
C THR A 213 47.23 -7.21 12.59
N TYR A 214 47.05 -6.29 11.63
CA TYR A 214 46.60 -6.65 10.30
C TYR A 214 47.70 -7.42 9.55
N ARG A 215 47.31 -8.52 8.91
CA ARG A 215 48.24 -9.49 8.32
C ARG A 215 49.06 -8.93 7.15
N TYR A 216 48.55 -7.93 6.45
CA TYR A 216 49.18 -7.37 5.26
C TYR A 216 49.85 -6.03 5.56
N PRO A 217 50.93 -5.68 4.83
CA PRO A 217 51.57 -4.38 4.97
C PRO A 217 50.56 -3.23 4.80
N ILE A 218 50.68 -2.23 5.67
CA ILE A 218 49.90 -0.99 5.61
C ILE A 218 50.85 0.18 5.37
N ASP A 219 50.43 1.13 4.55
CA ASP A 219 51.17 2.33 4.13
C ASP A 219 50.85 3.57 4.99
N ILE A 220 50.43 3.35 6.24
CA ILE A 220 50.22 4.40 7.24
C ILE A 220 51.16 4.21 8.43
N GLU A 221 51.85 5.27 8.83
CA GLU A 221 52.66 5.26 10.04
C GLU A 221 51.76 5.32 11.28
N LEU A 222 51.80 4.25 12.08
CA LEU A 222 51.05 4.13 13.33
C LEU A 222 51.95 4.52 14.50
N ASN A 223 51.70 5.69 15.08
CA ASN A 223 52.42 6.19 16.25
C ASN A 223 51.45 6.89 17.23
N SER A 224 51.97 7.55 18.27
CA SER A 224 51.16 8.25 19.28
C SER A 224 50.37 9.43 18.71
N SER A 225 50.86 10.07 17.64
CA SER A 225 50.23 11.23 17.00
C SER A 225 49.15 10.86 15.98
N THR A 226 49.14 9.61 15.48
CA THR A 226 48.12 9.15 14.52
C THR A 226 46.73 9.29 15.15
N THR A 227 45.86 10.08 14.52
CA THR A 227 44.54 10.42 15.04
C THR A 227 43.51 9.35 14.71
N LYS A 228 42.43 9.26 15.52
CA LYS A 228 41.30 8.35 15.24
C LYS A 228 40.75 8.57 13.82
N LEU A 229 40.58 9.83 13.43
CA LEU A 229 40.07 10.20 12.11
C LEU A 229 40.97 9.69 10.97
N ALA A 230 42.29 9.87 11.08
CA ALA A 230 43.22 9.38 10.08
C ALA A 230 43.14 7.86 9.91
N MET A 231 43.02 7.13 11.03
CA MET A 231 42.89 5.66 11.02
C MET A 231 41.56 5.19 10.44
N LEU A 232 40.47 5.88 10.76
CA LEU A 232 39.16 5.61 10.19
C LEU A 232 39.15 5.84 8.68
N SER A 233 39.63 7.00 8.22
CA SER A 233 39.74 7.33 6.79
C SER A 233 40.60 6.32 6.04
N TYR A 234 41.72 5.91 6.62
CA TYR A 234 42.57 4.87 6.06
C TYR A 234 41.85 3.52 5.96
N LEU A 235 41.21 3.06 7.04
CA LEU A 235 40.48 1.79 7.07
C LEU A 235 39.39 1.71 6.00
N VAL A 236 38.55 2.74 5.91
CA VAL A 236 37.40 2.69 4.99
C VAL A 236 37.83 2.79 3.53
N HIS A 237 38.87 3.58 3.24
CA HIS A 237 39.30 3.86 1.87
C HIS A 237 40.33 2.85 1.34
N LYS A 238 41.27 2.42 2.17
CA LYS A 238 42.36 1.52 1.76
C LYS A 238 42.12 0.05 2.12
N LEU A 239 41.32 -0.23 3.16
CA LEU A 239 41.08 -1.59 3.65
C LEU A 239 39.58 -1.94 3.76
N PRO A 240 38.82 -1.88 2.64
CA PRO A 240 37.35 -2.07 2.67
C PRO A 240 36.92 -3.44 3.20
N ASP A 241 37.68 -4.50 2.93
CA ASP A 241 37.36 -5.85 3.43
C ASP A 241 37.56 -6.00 4.94
N LEU A 242 38.57 -5.31 5.50
CA LEU A 242 38.75 -5.24 6.95
C LEU A 242 37.63 -4.43 7.57
N SER A 243 37.31 -3.26 7.00
CA SER A 243 36.20 -2.42 7.43
C SER A 243 34.88 -3.17 7.47
N ARG A 244 34.54 -3.91 6.40
CA ARG A 244 33.35 -4.76 6.33
C ARG A 244 33.33 -5.80 7.46
N ARG A 245 34.43 -6.52 7.69
CA ARG A 245 34.52 -7.55 8.74
C ARG A 245 34.35 -6.96 10.13
N LEU A 246 35.02 -5.86 10.45
CA LEU A 246 34.92 -5.19 11.75
C LEU A 246 33.49 -4.71 12.00
N CYS A 247 32.80 -4.21 10.97
CA CYS A 247 31.43 -3.70 11.07
C CYS A 247 30.37 -4.79 11.16
N ARG A 248 30.58 -5.97 10.55
CA ARG A 248 29.55 -7.03 10.38
C ARG A 248 28.87 -7.44 11.68
N LYS A 249 29.62 -7.52 12.79
CA LYS A 249 29.10 -7.93 14.10
C LYS A 249 28.06 -6.97 14.68
N TYR A 250 28.03 -5.72 14.24
CA TYR A 250 27.13 -4.70 14.79
C TYR A 250 25.76 -4.64 14.11
N ARG A 251 25.51 -5.38 13.03
CA ARG A 251 24.17 -5.51 12.40
C ARG A 251 23.51 -4.15 12.08
N TYR A 252 24.26 -3.24 11.47
CA TYR A 252 23.71 -1.95 11.01
C TYR A 252 23.09 -2.07 9.63
N VAL A 253 21.92 -1.46 9.49
CA VAL A 253 21.12 -1.41 8.26
C VAL A 253 20.54 -0.01 8.07
N SER A 254 19.96 0.24 6.91
CA SER A 254 19.13 1.41 6.63
C SER A 254 17.95 1.00 5.77
N TYR A 255 16.91 1.81 5.71
CA TYR A 255 15.84 1.63 4.74
C TYR A 255 16.29 2.05 3.34
N PRO A 256 15.99 1.28 2.30
CA PRO A 256 15.98 1.79 0.93
C PRO A 256 15.03 2.98 0.81
N THR A 257 15.30 3.89 -0.13
CA THR A 257 14.49 5.09 -0.35
C THR A 257 13.01 4.76 -0.57
N THR A 258 12.72 3.67 -1.30
CA THR A 258 11.36 3.19 -1.54
C THR A 258 10.62 2.83 -0.25
N VAL A 259 11.28 2.20 0.72
CA VAL A 259 10.68 1.88 2.02
C VAL A 259 10.53 3.15 2.87
N TYR A 260 11.56 3.99 2.89
CA TYR A 260 11.56 5.22 3.69
C TYR A 260 10.46 6.19 3.26
N ASP A 261 10.36 6.49 1.96
CA ASP A 261 9.39 7.43 1.41
C ASP A 261 7.94 6.95 1.58
N ASN A 262 7.73 5.63 1.69
CA ASN A 262 6.41 5.01 1.85
C ASN A 262 6.13 4.53 3.28
N ARG A 263 6.97 4.87 4.27
CA ARG A 263 6.86 4.39 5.66
C ARG A 263 5.47 4.58 6.24
N GLU A 264 4.90 5.78 6.13
CA GLU A 264 3.58 6.09 6.70
C GLU A 264 2.47 5.27 6.05
N LEU A 265 2.54 5.06 4.73
CA LEU A 265 1.57 4.23 4.01
C LEU A 265 1.64 2.76 4.45
N ILE A 266 2.87 2.25 4.65
CA ILE A 266 3.10 0.89 5.16
C ILE A 266 2.51 0.73 6.56
N LEU A 267 2.89 1.60 7.50
CA LEU A 267 2.41 1.53 8.89
C LEU A 267 0.88 1.64 8.95
N ARG A 268 0.31 2.64 8.26
CA ARG A 268 -1.15 2.83 8.18
C ARG A 268 -1.88 1.59 7.63
N TYR A 269 -1.32 0.96 6.60
CA TYR A 269 -1.96 -0.19 5.96
C TYR A 269 -1.79 -1.47 6.76
N TYR A 270 -0.63 -1.71 7.35
CA TYR A 270 -0.32 -3.00 7.98
C TYR A 270 -0.52 -3.05 9.49
N ASP A 271 -0.47 -1.92 10.22
CA ASP A 271 -0.67 -1.91 11.68
C ASP A 271 -2.03 -2.50 12.10
N ARG A 272 -3.04 -2.36 11.24
CA ARG A 272 -4.37 -2.97 11.44
C ARG A 272 -4.36 -4.50 11.54
N TYR A 273 -3.33 -5.17 11.01
CA TYR A 273 -3.22 -6.63 11.03
C TYR A 273 -2.46 -7.15 12.26
N ILE A 274 -1.90 -6.26 13.10
CA ILE A 274 -1.24 -6.62 14.37
C ILE A 274 -2.20 -6.47 15.57
N ILE A 275 -3.27 -5.68 15.43
CA ILE A 275 -4.17 -5.31 16.54
C ILE A 275 -5.38 -6.28 16.67
N ASP A 276 -5.50 -7.27 15.78
CA ASP A 276 -6.45 -8.40 15.88
C ASP A 276 -5.75 -9.67 16.38
#